data_AF-A0A526ZSN5-F1
#
_entry.id   AF-A0A526ZSN5-F1
#
_cell.length_a   1.000
_cell.length_b   1.000
_cell.length_c   1.000
_cell.angle_alpha   90.00
_cell.angle_beta   90.00
_cell.angle_gamma   90.00
#
_symmetry.space_group_name_H-M   'P 1'
#
loop_
_entity.id
_entity.type
_entity.pdbx_description
1 polymer ?
#
loop_
_entity_poly.entity_id
_entity_poly.type
_entity_poly.pdbx_seq_one_letter_code
_entity_poly.pdbx_strand_id
1 'polypeptide(L)'
;MNEAQDLFSLLRQSTDVDPQAIDAIRRTIAEGKDRELCRINAPAFASKHGLDEERAISAFLHAARVGIFDISWNVLCPGCGGVLDSNATLKTLQKDEYTCALCSEGYSPTLDEMVEVTFTVSPRVRRIAAHNPHELPLVEYFRQIYWASGVDLPEEDFAKKIEAFSLADIELAPGEKAVLPIQLPSEFVIVFEPVTHSAQFIDGKGEPTKDRRSLSLVFDRDHVQNQTLEMQPGPLRISLENRTDTRVLPTVFIAGQELHDLLGKRRPFLTAKRLLTNQTFRDLYRTDTLDIDQRLKITS
;
A
#
# COMPACT_ATOMS: atom_id res chain seq x y z
N MET A 1 -7.80 -25.04 -13.57
CA MET A 1 -7.17 -26.12 -12.77
C MET A 1 -5.97 -26.74 -13.47
N ASN A 2 -6.06 -27.10 -14.76
CA ASN A 2 -4.94 -27.70 -15.51
C ASN A 2 -3.71 -26.77 -15.61
N GLU A 3 -3.95 -25.49 -15.97
CA GLU A 3 -2.87 -24.51 -16.18
C GLU A 3 -2.04 -24.23 -14.91
N ALA A 4 -2.67 -24.04 -13.75
CA ALA A 4 -1.93 -23.85 -12.49
C ALA A 4 -1.10 -25.09 -12.10
N GLN A 5 -1.60 -26.30 -12.35
CA GLN A 5 -0.84 -27.54 -12.11
C GLN A 5 0.36 -27.66 -13.05
N ASP A 6 0.22 -27.24 -14.31
CA ASP A 6 1.32 -27.19 -15.28
C ASP A 6 2.41 -26.21 -14.83
N LEU A 7 2.03 -25.00 -14.36
CA LEU A 7 2.97 -23.99 -13.86
C LEU A 7 3.74 -24.48 -12.63
N PHE A 8 3.08 -25.13 -11.66
CA PHE A 8 3.77 -25.70 -10.50
C PHE A 8 4.66 -26.90 -10.88
N SER A 9 4.31 -27.63 -11.92
CA SER A 9 5.16 -28.72 -12.43
C SER A 9 6.43 -28.18 -13.08
N LEU A 10 6.33 -27.08 -13.83
CA LEU A 10 7.48 -26.35 -14.37
C LEU A 10 8.36 -25.77 -13.24
N LEU A 11 7.75 -25.18 -12.20
CA LEU A 11 8.48 -24.65 -11.06
C LEU A 11 9.31 -25.73 -10.35
N ARG A 12 8.75 -26.94 -10.17
CA ARG A 12 9.45 -28.09 -9.57
C ARG A 12 10.59 -28.65 -10.41
N GLN A 13 10.65 -28.36 -11.72
CA GLN A 13 11.77 -28.75 -12.57
C GLN A 13 12.99 -27.86 -12.39
N SER A 14 12.84 -26.70 -11.74
CA SER A 14 13.96 -25.82 -11.40
C SER A 14 14.75 -26.42 -10.24
N THR A 15 15.99 -26.86 -10.48
CA THR A 15 16.85 -27.51 -9.48
C THR A 15 17.25 -26.59 -8.33
N ASP A 16 17.15 -25.27 -8.55
CA ASP A 16 17.66 -24.24 -7.64
C ASP A 16 16.58 -23.68 -6.70
N VAL A 17 15.38 -24.29 -6.69
CA VAL A 17 14.25 -23.85 -5.88
C VAL A 17 13.96 -24.86 -4.77
N ASP A 18 13.87 -24.37 -3.53
CA ASP A 18 13.55 -25.20 -2.37
C ASP A 18 12.14 -25.80 -2.50
N PRO A 19 11.98 -27.14 -2.50
CA PRO A 19 10.67 -27.78 -2.56
C PRO A 19 9.73 -27.36 -1.43
N GLN A 20 10.26 -27.05 -0.23
CA GLN A 20 9.44 -26.60 0.89
C GLN A 20 8.82 -25.22 0.61
N ALA A 21 9.56 -24.33 -0.03
CA ALA A 21 9.06 -23.03 -0.44
C ALA A 21 7.98 -23.15 -1.53
N ILE A 22 8.18 -24.06 -2.50
CA ILE A 22 7.16 -24.35 -3.53
C ILE A 22 5.86 -24.85 -2.89
N ASP A 23 5.95 -25.80 -1.97
CA ASP A 23 4.78 -26.36 -1.32
C ASP A 23 4.07 -25.36 -0.40
N ALA A 24 4.83 -24.49 0.29
CA ALA A 24 4.26 -23.38 1.06
C ALA A 24 3.48 -22.41 0.14
N ILE A 25 4.10 -21.98 -0.97
CA ILE A 25 3.45 -21.11 -1.97
C ILE A 25 2.16 -21.76 -2.49
N ARG A 26 2.24 -23.04 -2.89
CA ARG A 26 1.09 -23.79 -3.42
C ARG A 26 -0.05 -23.88 -2.40
N ARG A 27 0.28 -24.16 -1.14
CA ARG A 27 -0.71 -24.22 -0.06
C ARG A 27 -1.36 -22.86 0.16
N THR A 28 -0.57 -21.78 0.24
CA THR A 28 -1.11 -20.43 0.43
C THR A 28 -2.02 -20.00 -0.73
N ILE A 29 -1.68 -20.34 -1.98
CA ILE A 29 -2.58 -20.08 -3.12
C ILE A 29 -3.88 -20.89 -3.03
N ALA A 30 -3.83 -22.13 -2.56
CA ALA A 30 -5.01 -22.99 -2.49
C ALA A 30 -5.93 -22.66 -1.31
N GLU A 31 -5.36 -22.37 -0.14
CA GLU A 31 -6.08 -22.32 1.15
C GLU A 31 -6.11 -20.91 1.77
N GLY A 32 -5.20 -20.02 1.35
CA GLY A 32 -5.05 -18.69 1.93
C GLY A 32 -6.19 -17.74 1.59
N LYS A 33 -6.32 -16.68 2.40
CA LYS A 33 -7.25 -15.58 2.13
C LYS A 33 -6.75 -14.76 0.94
N ASP A 34 -7.65 -14.12 0.21
CA ASP A 34 -7.31 -13.29 -0.95
C ASP A 34 -6.21 -12.25 -0.65
N ARG A 35 -6.30 -11.59 0.51
CA ARG A 35 -5.32 -10.61 0.98
C ARG A 35 -3.92 -11.17 1.27
N GLU A 36 -3.80 -12.49 1.48
CA GLU A 36 -2.50 -13.16 1.64
C GLU A 36 -1.84 -13.45 0.29
N LEU A 37 -2.53 -13.15 -0.81
CA LEU A 37 -2.06 -13.31 -2.19
C LEU A 37 -1.89 -11.97 -2.92
N CYS A 38 -2.20 -10.86 -2.25
CA CYS A 38 -1.93 -9.50 -2.71
C CYS A 38 -0.64 -8.99 -2.06
N ARG A 39 0.27 -8.44 -2.87
CA ARG A 39 1.48 -7.76 -2.41
C ARG A 39 2.24 -8.53 -1.31
N ILE A 40 2.54 -9.79 -1.60
CA ILE A 40 3.25 -10.67 -0.68
C ILE A 40 4.65 -10.11 -0.42
N ASN A 41 4.96 -9.92 0.86
CA ASN A 41 6.29 -9.65 1.39
C ASN A 41 7.06 -10.97 1.54
N ALA A 42 8.02 -11.25 0.67
CA ALA A 42 8.75 -12.53 0.70
C ALA A 42 9.50 -12.79 2.04
N PRO A 43 10.22 -11.82 2.63
CA PRO A 43 10.73 -11.92 4.01
C PRO A 43 9.69 -12.32 5.06
N ALA A 44 8.55 -11.61 5.10
CA ALA A 44 7.49 -11.92 6.08
C ALA A 44 6.87 -13.30 5.82
N PHE A 45 6.71 -13.68 4.55
CA PHE A 45 6.27 -15.02 4.16
C PHE A 45 7.25 -16.10 4.66
N ALA A 46 8.55 -15.90 4.45
CA ALA A 46 9.58 -16.83 4.91
C ALA A 46 9.50 -17.02 6.43
N SER A 47 9.41 -15.92 7.19
CA SER A 47 9.27 -15.97 8.64
C SER A 47 7.99 -16.70 9.08
N LYS A 48 6.83 -16.44 8.44
CA LYS A 48 5.55 -17.09 8.77
C LYS A 48 5.57 -18.60 8.52
N HIS A 49 6.31 -19.04 7.51
CA HIS A 49 6.39 -20.46 7.11
C HIS A 49 7.65 -21.19 7.61
N GLY A 50 8.53 -20.51 8.36
CA GLY A 50 9.77 -21.10 8.88
C GLY A 50 10.78 -21.48 7.79
N LEU A 51 10.80 -20.72 6.69
CA LEU A 51 11.67 -20.96 5.54
C LEU A 51 12.93 -20.10 5.62
N ASP A 52 14.00 -20.55 4.96
CA ASP A 52 15.13 -19.67 4.66
C ASP A 52 14.68 -18.53 3.73
N GLU A 53 15.06 -17.31 4.09
CA GLU A 53 14.58 -16.11 3.43
C GLU A 53 15.07 -15.99 1.98
N GLU A 54 16.34 -16.30 1.71
CA GLU A 54 16.88 -16.25 0.35
C GLU A 54 16.26 -17.34 -0.54
N ARG A 55 16.01 -18.53 0.02
CA ARG A 55 15.30 -19.60 -0.70
C ARG A 55 13.84 -19.24 -0.99
N ALA A 56 13.16 -18.57 -0.07
CA ALA A 56 11.79 -18.09 -0.30
C ALA A 56 11.76 -17.01 -1.40
N ILE A 57 12.68 -16.05 -1.35
CA ILE A 57 12.83 -15.03 -2.41
C ILE A 57 13.10 -15.70 -3.77
N SER A 58 14.03 -16.65 -3.82
CA SER A 58 14.32 -17.43 -5.04
C SER A 58 13.06 -18.12 -5.57
N ALA A 59 12.29 -18.78 -4.70
CA ALA A 59 11.05 -19.46 -5.09
C ALA A 59 10.01 -18.49 -5.67
N PHE A 60 9.81 -17.32 -5.08
CA PHE A 60 8.92 -16.30 -5.63
C PHE A 60 9.40 -15.76 -6.99
N LEU A 61 10.71 -15.60 -7.19
CA LEU A 61 11.28 -15.16 -8.46
C LEU A 61 11.07 -16.16 -9.59
N HIS A 62 11.30 -17.45 -9.32
CA HIS A 62 11.01 -18.51 -10.28
C HIS A 62 9.50 -18.64 -10.52
N ALA A 63 8.68 -18.54 -9.47
CA ALA A 63 7.22 -18.57 -9.59
C ALA A 63 6.69 -17.40 -10.43
N ALA A 64 7.28 -16.20 -10.28
CA ALA A 64 6.96 -15.05 -11.12
C ALA A 64 7.41 -15.27 -12.58
N ARG A 65 8.59 -15.87 -12.79
CA ARG A 65 9.11 -16.15 -14.14
C ARG A 65 8.20 -17.09 -14.94
N VAL A 66 7.56 -18.05 -14.27
CA VAL A 66 6.59 -18.97 -14.90
C VAL A 66 5.16 -18.41 -14.91
N GLY A 67 4.92 -17.20 -14.39
CA GLY A 67 3.62 -16.53 -14.44
C GLY A 67 2.63 -16.89 -13.32
N ILE A 68 3.11 -17.46 -12.21
CA ILE A 68 2.27 -17.68 -11.01
C ILE A 68 2.03 -16.37 -10.27
N PHE A 69 3.03 -15.49 -10.24
CA PHE A 69 2.97 -14.17 -9.61
C PHE A 69 3.41 -13.08 -10.57
N ASP A 70 2.86 -11.89 -10.37
CA ASP A 70 3.34 -10.65 -10.94
C ASP A 70 4.20 -9.92 -9.90
N ILE A 71 5.33 -9.36 -10.33
CA ILE A 71 6.22 -8.54 -9.49
C ILE A 71 5.74 -7.09 -9.54
N SER A 72 5.66 -6.44 -8.38
CA SER A 72 5.34 -5.02 -8.27
C SER A 72 6.41 -4.28 -7.48
N TRP A 73 6.72 -3.06 -7.92
CA TRP A 73 7.69 -2.15 -7.30
C TRP A 73 6.93 -0.97 -6.72
N ASN A 74 6.95 -0.84 -5.39
CA ASN A 74 6.14 0.15 -4.67
C ASN A 74 7.07 1.19 -4.03
N VAL A 75 6.87 2.46 -4.34
CA VAL A 75 7.54 3.57 -3.64
C VAL A 75 6.82 3.81 -2.33
N LEU A 76 7.54 3.79 -1.23
CA LEU A 76 7.00 3.90 0.10
C LEU A 76 7.37 5.24 0.73
N CYS A 77 6.44 5.79 1.50
CA CYS A 77 6.73 6.84 2.45
C CYS A 77 7.49 6.25 3.66
N PRO A 78 8.70 6.75 3.99
CA PRO A 78 9.44 6.25 5.14
C PRO A 78 8.76 6.59 6.48
N GLY A 79 7.97 7.66 6.52
CA GLY A 79 7.23 8.07 7.72
C GLY A 79 6.06 7.13 8.04
N CYS A 80 5.06 7.07 7.16
CA CYS A 80 3.83 6.32 7.41
C CYS A 80 3.81 4.91 6.78
N GLY A 81 4.72 4.56 5.88
CA GLY A 81 4.69 3.30 5.13
C GLY A 81 3.55 3.25 4.11
N GLY A 82 2.93 4.38 3.80
CA GLY A 82 1.97 4.52 2.71
C GLY A 82 2.67 4.40 1.35
N VAL A 83 1.97 3.86 0.37
CA VAL A 83 2.50 3.60 -0.96
C VAL A 83 2.22 4.80 -1.83
N LEU A 84 3.29 5.48 -2.24
CA LEU A 84 3.24 6.75 -2.97
C LEU A 84 3.07 6.55 -4.47
N ASP A 85 3.56 5.41 -4.97
CA ASP A 85 3.44 5.00 -6.35
C ASP A 85 3.65 3.48 -6.47
N SER A 86 2.96 2.84 -7.41
CA SER A 86 3.01 1.39 -7.62
C SER A 86 3.21 1.10 -9.10
N ASN A 87 4.33 0.46 -9.42
CA ASN A 87 4.79 0.32 -10.79
C ASN A 87 5.05 -1.14 -11.16
N ALA A 88 4.67 -1.50 -12.40
CA ALA A 88 4.97 -2.82 -12.97
C ALA A 88 6.47 -2.99 -13.27
N THR A 89 7.20 -1.89 -13.48
CA THR A 89 8.64 -1.92 -13.76
C THR A 89 9.37 -0.79 -13.03
N LEU A 90 10.64 -0.99 -12.71
CA LEU A 90 11.50 0.08 -12.17
C LEU A 90 11.65 1.27 -13.12
N LYS A 91 11.54 1.06 -14.45
CA LYS A 91 11.75 2.10 -15.47
C LYS A 91 10.75 3.26 -15.40
N THR A 92 9.59 3.03 -14.79
CA THR A 92 8.53 4.04 -14.66
C THR A 92 8.68 4.88 -13.39
N LEU A 93 9.67 4.59 -12.54
CA LEU A 93 10.02 5.43 -11.39
C LEU A 93 10.82 6.66 -11.86
N GLN A 94 10.11 7.72 -12.26
CA GLN A 94 10.72 8.87 -12.93
C GLN A 94 10.67 10.18 -12.13
N LYS A 95 10.05 10.20 -10.94
CA LYS A 95 9.96 11.41 -10.13
C LYS A 95 11.18 11.60 -9.24
N ASP A 96 11.73 12.81 -9.25
CA ASP A 96 12.85 13.22 -8.38
C ASP A 96 12.44 13.34 -6.90
N GLU A 97 11.14 13.56 -6.65
CA GLU A 97 10.55 13.71 -5.34
C GLU A 97 9.13 13.12 -5.32
N TYR A 98 8.80 12.43 -4.23
CA TYR A 98 7.45 11.97 -3.92
C TYR A 98 6.97 12.63 -2.63
N THR A 99 5.81 13.29 -2.69
CA THR A 99 5.17 13.88 -1.52
C THR A 99 4.14 12.91 -0.94
N CYS A 100 4.28 12.59 0.34
CA CYS A 100 3.29 11.79 1.04
C CYS A 100 2.14 12.67 1.52
N ALA A 101 0.94 12.48 1.00
CA ALA A 101 -0.24 13.25 1.41
C ALA A 101 -0.61 13.06 2.89
N LEU A 102 -0.42 11.88 3.46
CA LEU A 102 -0.72 11.65 4.88
C LEU A 102 0.29 12.33 5.81
N CYS A 103 1.56 12.44 5.40
CA CYS A 103 2.63 13.04 6.21
C CYS A 103 2.84 14.53 5.90
N SER A 104 2.40 15.01 4.73
CA SER A 104 2.76 16.32 4.17
C SER A 104 4.26 16.54 4.00
N GLU A 105 5.02 15.46 3.81
CA GLU A 105 6.48 15.48 3.69
C GLU A 105 6.94 15.00 2.31
N GLY A 106 7.96 15.66 1.78
CA GLY A 106 8.60 15.35 0.50
C GLY A 106 9.83 14.47 0.68
N TYR A 107 9.97 13.44 -0.17
CA TYR A 107 11.07 12.50 -0.09
C TYR A 107 11.66 12.23 -1.48
N SER A 108 12.98 12.31 -1.59
CA SER A 108 13.70 11.81 -2.77
C SER A 108 13.87 10.29 -2.66
N PRO A 109 13.41 9.51 -3.65
CA PRO A 109 13.45 8.06 -3.59
C PRO A 109 14.90 7.54 -3.56
N THR A 110 15.20 6.65 -2.62
CA THR A 110 16.40 5.81 -2.66
C THR A 110 16.00 4.35 -2.87
N LEU A 111 16.77 3.60 -3.66
CA LEU A 111 16.50 2.18 -3.92
C LEU A 111 16.63 1.29 -2.67
N ASP A 112 17.32 1.82 -1.67
CA ASP A 112 17.75 1.06 -0.50
C ASP A 112 16.65 0.96 0.54
N GLU A 113 15.80 1.98 0.65
CA GLU A 113 14.86 2.12 1.77
C GLU A 113 13.43 2.45 1.33
N MET A 114 13.24 3.04 0.15
CA MET A 114 11.92 3.51 -0.28
C MET A 114 11.24 2.64 -1.33
N VAL A 115 11.93 1.66 -1.94
CA VAL A 115 11.33 0.83 -2.98
C VAL A 115 11.16 -0.60 -2.49
N GLU A 116 9.91 -0.99 -2.26
CA GLU A 116 9.49 -2.34 -1.88
C GLU A 116 9.17 -3.20 -3.11
N VAL A 117 9.60 -4.45 -3.07
CA VAL A 117 9.26 -5.47 -4.06
C VAL A 117 8.27 -6.45 -3.45
N THR A 118 7.14 -6.62 -4.11
CA THR A 118 6.09 -7.56 -3.66
C THR A 118 5.62 -8.46 -4.79
N PHE A 119 5.01 -9.59 -4.44
CA PHE A 119 4.49 -10.57 -5.40
C PHE A 119 2.97 -10.68 -5.25
N THR A 120 2.22 -10.49 -6.33
CA THR A 120 0.75 -10.65 -6.35
C THR A 120 0.39 -11.82 -7.23
N VAL A 121 -0.49 -12.71 -6.78
CA VAL A 121 -0.87 -13.90 -7.57
C VAL A 121 -1.46 -13.47 -8.91
N SER A 122 -1.11 -14.14 -9.99
CA SER A 122 -1.71 -13.85 -11.30
C SER A 122 -3.20 -14.20 -11.29
N PRO A 123 -4.09 -13.38 -11.87
CA PRO A 123 -5.51 -13.71 -12.00
C PRO A 123 -5.77 -14.99 -12.80
N ARG A 124 -4.81 -15.43 -13.64
CA ARG A 124 -4.85 -16.71 -14.36
C ARG A 124 -4.73 -17.92 -13.43
N VAL A 125 -4.03 -17.76 -12.31
CA VAL A 125 -3.86 -18.80 -11.29
C VAL A 125 -5.01 -18.75 -10.29
N ARG A 126 -5.27 -17.58 -9.71
CA ARG A 126 -6.39 -17.35 -8.80
C ARG A 126 -6.75 -15.87 -8.83
N ARG A 127 -7.99 -15.56 -9.21
CA ARG A 127 -8.51 -14.20 -9.10
C ARG A 127 -8.78 -13.87 -7.63
N ILE A 128 -8.32 -12.70 -7.19
CA ILE A 128 -8.54 -12.16 -5.84
C ILE A 128 -9.17 -10.77 -5.92
N ALA A 129 -9.83 -10.32 -4.85
CA ALA A 129 -10.46 -9.01 -4.81
C ALA A 129 -9.49 -7.85 -5.14
N ALA A 130 -8.22 -7.93 -4.71
CA ALA A 130 -7.22 -6.90 -4.97
C ALA A 130 -6.81 -6.75 -6.45
N HIS A 131 -7.20 -7.67 -7.34
CA HIS A 131 -7.05 -7.45 -8.78
C HIS A 131 -7.96 -6.34 -9.31
N ASN A 132 -9.00 -5.97 -8.55
CA ASN A 132 -9.78 -4.76 -8.78
C ASN A 132 -9.87 -3.93 -7.49
N PRO A 133 -8.86 -3.08 -7.19
CA PRO A 133 -8.84 -2.25 -5.99
C PRO A 133 -10.08 -1.37 -5.80
N HIS A 134 -10.76 -1.00 -6.89
CA HIS A 134 -11.97 -0.18 -6.86
C HIS A 134 -13.22 -0.93 -6.35
N GLU A 135 -13.14 -2.23 -6.10
CA GLU A 135 -14.20 -3.03 -5.50
C GLU A 135 -13.92 -3.39 -4.03
N LEU A 136 -12.73 -3.08 -3.51
CA LEU A 136 -12.37 -3.40 -2.13
C LEU A 136 -13.19 -2.57 -1.13
N PRO A 137 -13.67 -3.15 -0.02
CA PRO A 137 -14.15 -2.35 1.10
C PRO A 137 -13.07 -1.41 1.63
N LEU A 138 -13.44 -0.25 2.19
CA LEU A 138 -12.53 0.78 2.72
C LEU A 138 -11.33 0.20 3.51
N VAL A 139 -11.63 -0.62 4.52
CA VAL A 139 -10.62 -1.22 5.41
C VAL A 139 -9.65 -2.13 4.63
N GLU A 140 -10.14 -2.87 3.64
CA GLU A 140 -9.32 -3.75 2.83
C GLU A 140 -8.53 -2.98 1.76
N TYR A 141 -9.04 -1.84 1.26
CA TYR A 141 -8.25 -0.92 0.43
C TYR A 141 -7.05 -0.38 1.22
N PHE A 142 -7.28 0.09 2.43
CA PHE A 142 -6.20 0.55 3.31
C PHE A 142 -5.16 -0.55 3.59
N ARG A 143 -5.63 -1.77 3.86
CA ARG A 143 -4.76 -2.92 4.17
C ARG A 143 -3.92 -3.37 2.98
N GLN A 144 -4.54 -3.52 1.82
CA GLN A 144 -3.95 -4.24 0.68
C GLN A 144 -3.31 -3.30 -0.33
N ILE A 145 -3.77 -2.05 -0.41
CA ILE A 145 -3.39 -1.09 -1.45
C ILE A 145 -2.60 0.07 -0.87
N TYR A 146 -3.17 0.77 0.11
CA TYR A 146 -2.56 2.01 0.61
C TYR A 146 -1.31 1.77 1.46
N TRP A 147 -1.41 0.99 2.55
CA TRP A 147 -0.24 0.70 3.38
C TRP A 147 0.60 -0.42 2.77
N ALA A 148 1.92 -0.22 2.83
CA ALA A 148 2.89 -1.18 2.35
C ALA A 148 2.90 -2.46 3.17
N SER A 149 3.46 -3.51 2.58
CA SER A 149 3.58 -4.81 3.25
C SER A 149 4.59 -4.77 4.42
N GLY A 150 5.46 -3.75 4.48
CA GLY A 150 6.33 -3.44 5.61
C GLY A 150 5.63 -2.84 6.84
N VAL A 151 4.38 -2.38 6.73
CA VAL A 151 3.56 -2.03 7.88
C VAL A 151 2.99 -3.32 8.47
N ASP A 152 3.32 -3.63 9.73
CA ASP A 152 2.90 -4.87 10.37
C ASP A 152 1.47 -4.75 10.91
N LEU A 153 0.53 -4.71 9.96
CA LEU A 153 -0.90 -4.59 10.23
C LEU A 153 -1.43 -5.87 10.90
N PRO A 154 -2.29 -5.76 11.93
CA PRO A 154 -2.81 -6.92 12.63
C PRO A 154 -3.65 -7.81 11.69
N GLU A 155 -3.52 -9.13 11.80
CA GLU A 155 -4.30 -10.06 10.96
C GLU A 155 -5.80 -10.03 11.31
N GLU A 156 -6.12 -9.90 12.60
CA GLU A 156 -7.47 -9.79 13.14
C GLU A 156 -7.76 -8.37 13.64
N ASP A 157 -9.04 -8.03 13.81
CA ASP A 157 -9.50 -6.76 14.40
C ASP A 157 -8.98 -5.45 13.76
N PHE A 158 -8.41 -5.51 12.57
CA PHE A 158 -7.90 -4.31 11.89
C PHE A 158 -8.98 -3.26 11.62
N ALA A 159 -10.21 -3.68 11.31
CA ALA A 159 -11.34 -2.76 11.17
C ALA A 159 -11.56 -1.94 12.46
N LYS A 160 -11.50 -2.59 13.64
CA LYS A 160 -11.59 -1.92 14.94
C LYS A 160 -10.40 -0.98 15.17
N LYS A 161 -9.21 -1.35 14.69
CA LYS A 161 -8.04 -0.47 14.77
C LYS A 161 -8.19 0.78 13.92
N ILE A 162 -8.72 0.67 12.70
CA ILE A 162 -9.05 1.82 11.85
C ILE A 162 -10.10 2.69 12.52
N GLU A 163 -11.17 2.09 13.03
CA GLU A 163 -12.26 2.78 13.74
C GLU A 163 -11.75 3.58 14.95
N ALA A 164 -10.79 3.04 15.70
CA ALA A 164 -10.24 3.67 16.91
C ALA A 164 -9.62 5.06 16.68
N PHE A 165 -9.22 5.38 15.44
CA PHE A 165 -8.70 6.71 15.07
C PHE A 165 -9.48 7.37 13.94
N SER A 166 -10.65 6.83 13.54
CA SER A 166 -11.49 7.40 12.49
C SER A 166 -12.73 8.07 13.08
N LEU A 167 -12.97 9.33 12.73
CA LEU A 167 -14.18 10.07 13.11
C LEU A 167 -15.37 9.75 12.20
N ALA A 168 -15.11 9.59 10.91
CA ALA A 168 -16.10 9.29 9.89
C ALA A 168 -15.42 8.92 8.57
N ASP A 169 -16.14 8.19 7.73
CA ASP A 169 -15.76 7.89 6.35
C ASP A 169 -16.99 7.93 5.44
N ILE A 170 -16.75 8.09 4.13
CA ILE A 170 -17.79 7.97 3.11
C ILE A 170 -17.18 7.55 1.78
N GLU A 171 -17.86 6.70 1.02
CA GLU A 171 -17.51 6.36 -0.36
C GLU A 171 -18.29 7.27 -1.31
N LEU A 172 -17.62 7.83 -2.32
CA LEU A 172 -18.24 8.65 -3.35
C LEU A 172 -17.90 8.10 -4.74
N ALA A 173 -18.94 7.81 -5.52
CA ALA A 173 -18.80 7.46 -6.93
C ALA A 173 -18.26 8.64 -7.77
N PRO A 174 -17.77 8.40 -8.99
CA PRO A 174 -17.40 9.47 -9.91
C PRO A 174 -18.51 10.52 -10.08
N GLY A 175 -18.17 11.80 -9.90
CA GLY A 175 -19.12 12.92 -10.01
C GLY A 175 -20.04 13.13 -8.80
N GLU A 176 -19.98 12.27 -7.77
CA GLU A 176 -20.84 12.36 -6.61
C GLU A 176 -20.43 13.49 -5.65
N LYS A 177 -21.43 14.02 -4.94
CA LYS A 177 -21.27 15.03 -3.90
C LYS A 177 -21.95 14.57 -2.63
N ALA A 178 -21.31 14.83 -1.49
CA ALA A 178 -21.90 14.55 -0.19
C ALA A 178 -21.51 15.60 0.85
N VAL A 179 -22.18 15.56 2.00
CA VAL A 179 -21.81 16.33 3.18
C VAL A 179 -21.59 15.36 4.33
N LEU A 180 -20.38 15.37 4.87
CA LEU A 180 -19.97 14.56 6.02
C LEU A 180 -19.99 15.43 7.29
N PRO A 181 -20.99 15.28 8.17
CA PRO A 181 -21.02 15.96 9.44
C PRO A 181 -20.09 15.25 10.44
N ILE A 182 -19.23 16.00 11.11
CA ILE A 182 -18.41 15.50 12.22
C ILE A 182 -18.50 16.44 13.42
N GLN A 183 -18.15 15.91 14.59
CA GLN A 183 -17.81 16.72 15.75
C GLN A 183 -16.29 16.86 15.78
N LEU A 184 -15.76 18.03 15.40
CA LEU A 184 -14.32 18.28 15.38
C LEU A 184 -13.79 18.28 16.83
N PRO A 185 -12.85 17.38 17.19
CA PRO A 185 -12.24 17.35 18.51
C PRO A 185 -11.19 18.47 18.70
N SER A 186 -10.69 18.60 19.93
CA SER A 186 -9.53 19.44 20.23
C SER A 186 -8.22 18.70 19.95
N GLU A 187 -8.11 18.15 18.75
CA GLU A 187 -6.98 17.33 18.30
C GLU A 187 -6.62 17.70 16.86
N PHE A 188 -5.47 17.21 16.41
CA PHE A 188 -5.07 17.33 15.01
C PHE A 188 -5.80 16.28 14.17
N VAL A 189 -6.54 16.73 13.16
CA VAL A 189 -7.41 15.91 12.32
C VAL A 189 -6.93 15.95 10.87
N ILE A 190 -7.03 14.82 10.19
CA ILE A 190 -6.67 14.67 8.78
C ILE A 190 -7.88 14.16 8.03
N VAL A 191 -8.40 14.93 7.07
CA VAL A 191 -9.33 14.39 6.07
C VAL A 191 -8.47 13.76 4.98
N PHE A 192 -8.33 12.44 5.01
CA PHE A 192 -7.44 11.70 4.14
C PHE A 192 -8.22 10.91 3.07
N GLU A 193 -7.78 11.00 1.82
CA GLU A 193 -8.37 10.27 0.69
C GLU A 193 -7.28 9.39 0.06
N PRO A 194 -7.34 8.06 0.27
CA PRO A 194 -6.25 7.14 -0.06
C PRO A 194 -6.17 6.78 -1.55
N VAL A 195 -7.17 7.07 -2.37
CA VAL A 195 -7.19 6.70 -3.81
C VAL A 195 -6.43 7.73 -4.65
N THR A 196 -6.70 9.02 -4.42
CA THR A 196 -6.09 10.16 -5.10
C THR A 196 -4.85 10.67 -4.40
N HIS A 197 -4.54 10.14 -3.20
CA HIS A 197 -3.51 10.67 -2.32
C HIS A 197 -3.74 12.16 -2.01
N SER A 198 -4.96 12.49 -1.58
CA SER A 198 -5.31 13.84 -1.11
C SER A 198 -5.41 13.87 0.41
N ALA A 199 -5.03 14.98 1.03
CA ALA A 199 -5.24 15.22 2.45
C ALA A 199 -5.75 16.64 2.66
N GLN A 200 -6.36 16.90 3.81
CA GLN A 200 -6.57 18.24 4.37
C GLN A 200 -6.36 18.15 5.88
N PHE A 201 -5.49 19.01 6.40
CA PHE A 201 -5.11 19.04 7.82
C PHE A 201 -5.91 20.08 8.58
N ILE A 202 -6.40 19.74 9.77
CA ILE A 202 -7.17 20.62 10.64
C ILE A 202 -6.59 20.56 12.05
N ASP A 203 -6.10 21.68 12.54
CA ASP A 203 -5.67 21.85 13.94
C ASP A 203 -6.88 22.33 14.77
N GLY A 204 -7.51 21.39 15.46
CA GLY A 204 -8.65 21.63 16.35
C GLY A 204 -8.19 22.26 17.66
N LYS A 205 -8.25 23.58 17.79
CA LYS A 205 -7.76 24.29 18.97
C LYS A 205 -8.56 25.53 19.37
N GLY A 206 -8.42 25.91 20.64
CA GLY A 206 -9.16 27.01 21.26
C GLY A 206 -10.46 26.53 21.91
N GLU A 207 -11.25 27.48 22.39
CA GLU A 207 -12.50 27.19 23.11
C GLU A 207 -13.56 26.52 22.21
N PRO A 208 -14.18 25.41 22.62
CA PRO A 208 -15.23 24.76 21.85
C PRO A 208 -16.39 25.69 21.52
N THR A 209 -16.89 25.62 20.28
CA THR A 209 -18.03 26.41 19.82
C THR A 209 -19.24 25.53 19.49
N LYS A 210 -20.43 26.12 19.60
CA LYS A 210 -21.69 25.54 19.09
C LYS A 210 -22.00 25.99 17.66
N ASP A 211 -21.24 26.95 17.13
CA ASP A 211 -21.41 27.46 15.78
C ASP A 211 -21.12 26.36 14.77
N ARG A 212 -22.02 26.22 13.80
CA ARG A 212 -21.83 25.27 12.71
C ARG A 212 -20.83 25.85 11.71
N ARG A 213 -19.73 25.15 11.50
CA ARG A 213 -18.74 25.50 10.48
C ARG A 213 -18.83 24.58 9.26
N SER A 214 -18.26 25.05 8.16
CA SER A 214 -18.21 24.31 6.91
C SER A 214 -16.81 24.32 6.32
N LEU A 215 -16.41 23.18 5.75
CA LEU A 215 -15.23 22.99 4.92
C LEU A 215 -15.69 22.42 3.58
N SER A 216 -15.04 22.78 2.48
CA SER A 216 -15.34 22.22 1.15
C SER A 216 -14.08 21.64 0.54
N LEU A 217 -14.12 20.36 0.18
CA LEU A 217 -13.03 19.63 -0.44
C LEU A 217 -13.49 19.09 -1.79
N VAL A 218 -12.62 19.21 -2.77
CA VAL A 218 -12.81 18.69 -4.12
C VAL A 218 -11.66 17.74 -4.38
N PHE A 219 -11.99 16.49 -4.73
CA PHE A 219 -11.01 15.52 -5.16
C PHE A 219 -10.89 15.61 -6.66
N ASP A 220 -9.80 16.22 -7.11
CA ASP A 220 -9.32 16.17 -8.49
C ASP A 220 -7.86 15.69 -8.46
N ARG A 221 -7.35 15.17 -9.59
CA ARG A 221 -6.01 14.56 -9.63
C ARG A 221 -4.85 15.56 -9.42
N ASP A 222 -5.15 16.86 -9.37
CA ASP A 222 -4.16 17.94 -9.40
C ASP A 222 -4.02 18.68 -8.05
N HIS A 223 -5.05 18.67 -7.19
CA HIS A 223 -5.04 19.40 -5.91
C HIS A 223 -4.67 18.53 -4.71
N VAL A 224 -3.42 18.65 -4.26
CA VAL A 224 -2.97 18.13 -2.96
C VAL A 224 -3.18 19.22 -1.89
N GLN A 225 -4.28 19.19 -1.13
CA GLN A 225 -4.58 20.25 -0.14
C GLN A 225 -3.69 20.17 1.12
N ASN A 226 -2.52 20.79 1.09
CA ASN A 226 -1.52 20.63 2.16
C ASN A 226 -1.49 21.73 3.22
N GLN A 227 -2.40 22.72 3.18
CA GLN A 227 -2.40 23.78 4.18
C GLN A 227 -3.14 23.33 5.45
N THR A 228 -2.48 23.42 6.61
CA THR A 228 -3.15 23.24 7.91
C THR A 228 -4.13 24.37 8.18
N LEU A 229 -5.38 24.03 8.44
CA LEU A 229 -6.43 24.95 8.86
C LEU A 229 -6.57 24.95 10.38
N GLU A 230 -6.60 26.11 11.01
CA GLU A 230 -6.93 26.22 12.42
C GLU A 230 -8.43 26.41 12.59
N MET A 231 -9.07 25.59 13.42
CA MET A 231 -10.50 25.66 13.69
C MET A 231 -10.79 25.38 15.16
N GLN A 232 -11.73 26.11 15.77
CA GLN A 232 -12.18 25.74 17.12
C GLN A 232 -12.94 24.41 17.09
N PRO A 233 -12.79 23.56 18.13
CA PRO A 233 -13.56 22.34 18.27
C PRO A 233 -15.07 22.61 18.23
N GLY A 234 -15.85 21.73 17.61
CA GLY A 234 -17.27 21.99 17.39
C GLY A 234 -17.89 21.25 16.20
N PRO A 235 -19.18 21.47 15.93
CA PRO A 235 -19.85 20.90 14.77
C PRO A 235 -19.25 21.39 13.45
N LEU A 236 -18.73 20.46 12.63
CA LEU A 236 -18.16 20.73 11.31
C LEU A 236 -18.92 19.95 10.23
N ARG A 237 -19.27 20.63 9.14
CA ARG A 237 -19.79 20.01 7.92
C ARG A 237 -18.74 20.05 6.82
N ILE A 238 -18.31 18.88 6.37
CA ILE A 238 -17.35 18.77 5.27
C ILE A 238 -18.13 18.46 4.00
N SER A 239 -18.19 19.41 3.07
CA SER A 239 -18.75 19.19 1.74
C SER A 239 -17.68 18.56 0.86
N LEU A 240 -18.00 17.44 0.24
CA LEU A 240 -17.08 16.62 -0.53
C LEU A 240 -17.61 16.49 -1.96
N GLU A 241 -16.74 16.66 -2.94
CA GLU A 241 -17.06 16.47 -4.36
C GLU A 241 -15.99 15.61 -5.03
N ASN A 242 -16.39 14.49 -5.62
CA ASN A 242 -15.51 13.66 -6.42
C ASN A 242 -15.55 14.12 -7.89
N ARG A 243 -14.47 14.73 -8.38
CA ARG A 243 -14.32 15.11 -9.80
C ARG A 243 -13.43 14.15 -10.59
N THR A 244 -13.07 13.03 -10.00
CA THR A 244 -12.31 11.99 -10.68
C THR A 244 -13.22 11.03 -11.45
N ASP A 245 -12.61 10.20 -12.29
CA ASP A 245 -13.23 9.11 -13.04
C ASP A 245 -13.31 7.80 -12.24
N THR A 246 -12.79 7.78 -11.00
CA THR A 246 -12.82 6.64 -10.09
C THR A 246 -13.58 6.99 -8.81
N ARG A 247 -13.96 5.99 -8.02
CA ARG A 247 -14.47 6.26 -6.67
C ARG A 247 -13.38 6.89 -5.78
N VAL A 248 -13.80 7.60 -4.75
CA VAL A 248 -12.91 8.10 -3.68
C VAL A 248 -13.41 7.65 -2.31
N LEU A 249 -12.49 7.56 -1.36
CA LEU A 249 -12.72 6.99 -0.03
C LEU A 249 -12.29 7.95 1.10
N PRO A 250 -12.80 9.21 1.14
CA PRO A 250 -12.44 10.16 2.16
C PRO A 250 -12.74 9.64 3.57
N THR A 251 -11.71 9.66 4.41
CA THR A 251 -11.73 9.18 5.79
C THR A 251 -11.15 10.25 6.70
N VAL A 252 -11.85 10.57 7.78
CA VAL A 252 -11.42 11.59 8.74
C VAL A 252 -10.69 10.92 9.88
N PHE A 253 -9.37 11.07 9.94
CA PHE A 253 -8.52 10.52 10.99
C PHE A 253 -8.22 11.53 12.09
N ILE A 254 -8.07 11.05 13.32
CA ILE A 254 -7.38 11.74 14.39
C ILE A 254 -5.90 11.34 14.30
N ALA A 255 -5.00 12.33 14.17
CA ALA A 255 -3.55 12.12 14.17
C ALA A 255 -3.01 11.92 15.60
N GLY A 256 -3.58 10.95 16.31
CA GLY A 256 -3.30 10.65 17.71
C GLY A 256 -2.45 9.40 17.89
N GLN A 257 -2.34 8.95 19.15
CA GLN A 257 -1.50 7.82 19.54
C GLN A 257 -1.88 6.52 18.83
N GLU A 258 -3.18 6.22 18.65
CA GLU A 258 -3.62 4.98 17.99
C GLU A 258 -3.15 4.89 16.53
N LEU A 259 -3.18 6.01 15.79
CA LEU A 259 -2.62 6.07 14.44
C LEU A 259 -1.10 5.87 14.49
N HIS A 260 -0.40 6.58 15.38
CA HIS A 260 1.05 6.43 15.53
C HIS A 260 1.46 5.01 15.93
N ASP A 261 0.72 4.33 16.79
CA ASP A 261 1.00 2.96 17.21
C ASP A 261 0.79 1.96 16.07
N LEU A 262 -0.22 2.17 15.23
CA LEU A 262 -0.42 1.36 14.03
C LEU A 262 0.74 1.55 13.05
N LEU A 263 1.13 2.80 12.78
CA LEU A 263 2.20 3.12 11.84
C LEU A 263 3.59 2.78 12.41
N GLY A 264 3.79 2.79 13.72
CA GLY A 264 5.08 2.48 14.35
C GLY A 264 5.47 1.01 14.25
N LYS A 265 4.51 0.12 14.01
CA LYS A 265 4.77 -1.32 13.85
C LYS A 265 5.27 -1.61 12.44
N ARG A 266 6.60 -1.78 12.33
CA ARG A 266 7.29 -2.08 11.07
C ARG A 266 7.88 -3.47 11.09
N ARG A 267 7.99 -4.08 9.91
CA ARG A 267 8.71 -5.32 9.68
C ARG A 267 9.60 -5.21 8.44
N PRO A 268 10.65 -6.05 8.33
CA PRO A 268 11.47 -6.10 7.12
C PRO A 268 10.64 -6.40 5.88
N PHE A 269 11.05 -5.84 4.74
CA PHE A 269 10.48 -6.12 3.43
C PHE A 269 11.61 -6.26 2.40
N LEU A 270 11.28 -6.85 1.24
CA LEU A 270 12.24 -7.02 0.16
C LEU A 270 12.45 -5.69 -0.55
N THR A 271 13.64 -5.10 -0.43
CA THR A 271 13.97 -3.82 -1.07
C THR A 271 14.40 -4.05 -2.53
N ALA A 272 14.25 -3.01 -3.35
CA ALA A 272 14.73 -3.04 -4.73
C ALA A 272 16.24 -3.28 -4.81
N LYS A 273 17.04 -2.61 -3.97
CA LYS A 273 18.50 -2.85 -3.89
C LYS A 273 18.79 -4.33 -3.71
N ARG A 274 18.16 -4.95 -2.70
CA ARG A 274 18.38 -6.35 -2.36
C ARG A 274 18.00 -7.28 -3.50
N LEU A 275 16.86 -7.03 -4.17
CA LEU A 275 16.45 -7.80 -5.34
C LEU A 275 17.44 -7.66 -6.51
N LEU A 276 17.86 -6.43 -6.83
CA LEU A 276 18.79 -6.16 -7.93
C LEU A 276 20.19 -6.75 -7.70
N THR A 277 20.57 -6.98 -6.45
CA THR A 277 21.82 -7.68 -6.07
C THR A 277 21.66 -9.19 -5.89
N ASN A 278 20.44 -9.72 -5.91
CA ASN A 278 20.17 -11.15 -5.74
C ASN A 278 20.57 -11.95 -7.00
N GLN A 279 21.31 -13.04 -6.80
CA GLN A 279 21.88 -13.83 -7.90
C GLN A 279 20.79 -14.50 -8.74
N THR A 280 19.77 -15.10 -8.11
CA THR A 280 18.63 -15.69 -8.81
C THR A 280 17.92 -14.66 -9.69
N PHE A 281 17.68 -13.46 -9.17
CA PHE A 281 17.05 -12.39 -9.95
C PHE A 281 17.89 -12.03 -11.17
N ARG A 282 19.20 -11.83 -10.98
CA ARG A 282 20.11 -11.54 -12.08
C ARG A 282 20.10 -12.63 -13.13
N ASP A 283 20.10 -13.91 -12.74
CA ASP A 283 20.13 -15.03 -13.68
C ASP A 283 18.83 -15.19 -14.47
N LEU A 284 17.68 -14.96 -13.83
CA LEU A 284 16.37 -15.08 -14.47
C LEU A 284 16.00 -13.88 -15.34
N TYR A 285 16.45 -12.66 -14.99
CA TYR A 285 16.01 -11.39 -15.59
C TYR A 285 17.17 -10.59 -16.23
N ARG A 286 18.24 -11.27 -16.70
CA ARG A 286 19.48 -10.68 -17.27
C ARG A 286 19.27 -9.57 -18.32
N THR A 287 18.18 -9.60 -19.09
CA THR A 287 17.90 -8.62 -20.16
C THR A 287 17.06 -7.42 -19.71
N ASP A 288 16.22 -7.55 -18.69
CA ASP A 288 15.32 -6.46 -18.24
C ASP A 288 16.00 -5.47 -17.28
N THR A 289 17.16 -5.87 -16.75
CA THR A 289 17.94 -5.11 -15.76
C THR A 289 18.92 -4.09 -16.36
N LEU A 290 19.24 -4.21 -17.65
CA LEU A 290 20.30 -3.42 -18.30
C LEU A 290 19.91 -1.97 -18.66
N ASP A 291 18.64 -1.61 -18.54
CA ASP A 291 18.07 -0.29 -18.89
C ASP A 291 17.50 0.46 -17.66
N ILE A 292 17.96 0.14 -16.45
CA ILE A 292 17.61 0.94 -15.27
C ILE A 292 18.43 2.23 -15.35
N ASP A 293 17.85 3.24 -16.00
CA ASP A 293 18.41 4.58 -16.07
C ASP A 293 18.79 5.04 -14.65
N GLN A 294 20.07 5.42 -14.48
CA GLN A 294 20.78 5.59 -13.21
C GLN A 294 20.34 6.83 -12.39
N ARG A 295 19.05 7.19 -12.39
CA ARG A 295 18.52 8.34 -11.64
C ARG A 295 18.13 8.02 -10.20
N LEU A 296 17.89 6.73 -9.90
CA LEU A 296 17.60 6.30 -8.53
C LEU A 296 18.90 6.14 -7.76
N LYS A 297 19.08 6.92 -6.69
CA LYS A 297 20.29 6.88 -5.87
C LYS A 297 20.35 5.56 -5.10
N ILE A 298 21.43 4.81 -5.28
CA ILE A 298 21.86 3.74 -4.37
C ILE A 298 22.73 4.42 -3.31
N THR A 299 22.29 4.41 -2.06
CA THR A 299 23.09 4.90 -0.95
C THR A 299 24.16 3.85 -0.60
N SER A 300 25.38 4.34 -0.36
CA SER A 300 26.57 3.50 -0.12
C SER A 300 26.65 3.09 1.34
#